data_AF-A0A1Y5JWZ2-F1
#
_entry.id   AF-A0A1Y5JWZ2-F1
#
_cell.length_a   1.000
_cell.length_b   1.000
_cell.length_c   1.000
_cell.angle_alpha   90.00
_cell.angle_beta   90.00
_cell.angle_gamma   90.00
#
_symmetry.space_group_name_H-M   'P 1'
#
loop_
_entity.id
_entity.type
_entity.pdbx_description
1 polymer ?
#
loop_
_entity_poly.entity_id
_entity_poly.type
_entity_poly.pdbx_seq_one_letter_code
_entity_poly.pdbx_strand_id
1 'polypeptide(L)'
;MDELHFFAKYACNLTAENFPSLTGRRRTHVTTDTEVLLLGDSHGWGQGSPEYDDHSASRPHMAAPYSNGFFSKLRQHIIGKYGWYVADSGQVESSHPLAGFAPVSGGGKVVRMTRPISDKYDAAGIYAPRASEQDDREIWGYLATDHKFSEELIALPSRPAEESALYWDMTSYATKLYIGAVASSWGARLEVSFEPYGASKGLAAGYVYPPREGYPQVTRLVSGRHAPAVGDEVEVLQGQRIVIDTYFAGGEAEVVYCIDFGQKQKGRLRFAQAGANTKAKSFEPEHDQLSCPIVALRGVVFDGNNVRNFSMGGHTVGQWLGDGTPSYNDESQAHMDQLLRYVPFTPTLVVIQAPIVNEYLRQTPLAVFTSHLHDLTDKLSRHLNMDGKKRTDFLFLTTPGDKRIMFQNEPSAPIRYEDYYESAREFARASGAGFIDFAQYFESCVHDGILDYELLFDDPIHPSPFVNEFIARRLSQAIDLLM
;
A
#
# COMPACT_ATOMS: atom_id res chain seq x y z
N MET A 1 6.43 -33.24 5.63
CA MET A 1 5.66 -33.29 4.36
C MET A 1 6.39 -32.43 3.34
N ASP A 2 6.73 -33.01 2.19
CA ASP A 2 7.30 -32.28 1.04
C ASP A 2 6.36 -31.13 0.62
N GLU A 3 6.92 -29.95 0.34
CA GLU A 3 6.19 -28.75 -0.04
C GLU A 3 5.36 -28.99 -1.31
N LEU A 4 5.93 -29.70 -2.28
CA LEU A 4 5.25 -30.01 -3.53
C LEU A 4 4.04 -30.94 -3.30
N HIS A 5 4.15 -31.87 -2.35
CA HIS A 5 3.04 -32.76 -2.02
C HIS A 5 1.88 -32.00 -1.37
N PHE A 6 2.17 -31.04 -0.49
CA PHE A 6 1.16 -30.18 0.10
C PHE A 6 0.40 -29.40 -0.98
N PHE A 7 1.12 -28.68 -1.84
CA PHE A 7 0.47 -27.86 -2.88
C PHE A 7 -0.25 -28.69 -3.94
N ALA A 8 0.27 -29.87 -4.30
CA ALA A 8 -0.41 -30.76 -5.23
C ALA A 8 -1.77 -31.26 -4.73
N LYS A 9 -1.95 -31.37 -3.40
CA LYS A 9 -3.19 -31.85 -2.80
C LYS A 9 -4.14 -30.73 -2.41
N TYR A 10 -3.63 -29.65 -1.82
CA TYR A 10 -4.43 -28.62 -1.16
C TYR A 10 -4.40 -27.26 -1.85
N ALA A 11 -3.82 -27.16 -3.04
CA ALA A 11 -3.86 -25.93 -3.82
C ALA A 11 -4.38 -26.15 -5.23
N CYS A 12 -4.90 -25.10 -5.85
CA CYS A 12 -5.15 -25.07 -7.28
C CYS A 12 -4.49 -23.83 -7.90
N ASN A 13 -4.25 -23.91 -9.20
CA ASN A 13 -3.73 -22.82 -10.00
C ASN A 13 -2.39 -22.22 -9.55
N LEU A 14 -1.60 -22.89 -8.70
CA LEU A 14 -0.23 -22.50 -8.37
C LEU A 14 0.76 -22.85 -9.50
N THR A 15 0.62 -22.17 -10.64
CA THR A 15 1.44 -22.40 -11.84
C THR A 15 1.96 -21.08 -12.41
N ALA A 16 3.00 -21.14 -13.25
CA ALA A 16 3.55 -19.93 -13.87
C ALA A 16 2.57 -19.22 -14.82
N GLU A 17 1.64 -19.97 -15.42
CA GLU A 17 0.63 -19.42 -16.32
C GLU A 17 -0.41 -18.56 -15.59
N ASN A 18 -0.79 -18.98 -14.38
CA ASN A 18 -1.75 -18.30 -13.52
C ASN A 18 -1.13 -17.16 -12.68
N PHE A 19 0.20 -17.14 -12.58
CA PHE A 19 0.97 -16.07 -11.94
C PHE A 19 1.93 -15.40 -12.93
N PRO A 20 1.42 -14.85 -14.05
CA PRO A 20 2.27 -14.30 -15.10
C PRO A 20 3.04 -13.06 -14.64
N SER A 21 2.49 -12.29 -13.69
CA SER A 21 3.12 -11.07 -13.18
C SER A 21 4.32 -11.40 -12.30
N LEU A 22 4.18 -12.35 -11.38
CA LEU A 22 5.28 -12.82 -10.52
C LEU A 22 6.32 -13.62 -11.31
N THR A 23 5.88 -14.59 -12.12
CA THR A 23 6.83 -15.44 -12.84
C THR A 23 7.56 -14.72 -13.98
N GLY A 24 6.92 -13.73 -14.60
CA GLY A 24 7.58 -12.83 -15.54
C GLY A 24 8.75 -12.11 -14.88
N ARG A 25 8.54 -11.54 -13.69
CA ARG A 25 9.56 -10.83 -12.91
C ARG A 25 10.69 -11.73 -12.46
N ARG A 26 10.37 -12.95 -12.02
CA ARG A 26 11.36 -13.98 -11.71
C ARG A 26 12.28 -14.25 -12.89
N ARG A 27 11.70 -14.52 -14.07
CA ARG A 27 12.45 -14.84 -15.30
C ARG A 27 13.36 -13.70 -15.75
N THR A 28 12.95 -12.46 -15.51
CA THR A 28 13.77 -11.28 -15.82
C THR A 28 14.74 -10.90 -14.71
N HIS A 29 14.77 -11.64 -13.60
CA HIS A 29 15.54 -11.32 -12.38
C HIS A 29 15.25 -9.91 -11.82
N VAL A 30 14.02 -9.41 -12.04
CA VAL A 30 13.54 -8.12 -11.52
C VAL A 30 12.66 -8.39 -10.31
N THR A 31 13.25 -8.90 -9.22
CA THR A 31 12.55 -9.19 -7.95
C THR A 31 12.20 -7.91 -7.17
N THR A 32 12.70 -6.77 -7.64
CA THR A 32 12.48 -5.45 -7.04
C THR A 32 11.16 -4.82 -7.44
N ASP A 33 10.34 -5.43 -8.32
CA ASP A 33 9.14 -4.81 -8.90
C ASP A 33 7.82 -5.39 -8.40
N THR A 34 7.77 -5.85 -7.15
CA THR A 34 6.56 -6.51 -6.63
C THR A 34 5.95 -5.68 -5.51
N GLU A 35 4.70 -5.27 -5.73
CA GLU A 35 3.85 -4.62 -4.75
C GLU A 35 2.75 -5.60 -4.34
N VAL A 36 2.65 -5.85 -3.04
CA VAL A 36 1.77 -6.89 -2.50
C VAL A 36 0.70 -6.26 -1.63
N LEU A 37 -0.55 -6.59 -1.92
CA LEU A 37 -1.70 -6.25 -1.11
C LEU A 37 -2.19 -7.51 -0.39
N LEU A 38 -2.33 -7.45 0.93
CA LEU A 38 -2.87 -8.53 1.75
C LEU A 38 -4.23 -8.09 2.29
N LEU A 39 -5.26 -8.87 2.01
CA LEU A 39 -6.64 -8.66 2.44
C LEU A 39 -7.12 -9.90 3.21
N GLY A 40 -7.86 -9.71 4.28
CA GLY A 40 -8.37 -10.80 5.10
C GLY A 40 -9.30 -10.32 6.18
N ASP A 41 -9.75 -11.20 7.07
CA ASP A 41 -10.48 -10.81 8.27
C ASP A 41 -9.55 -10.73 9.49
N SER A 42 -10.08 -10.75 10.71
CA SER A 42 -9.29 -10.71 11.95
C SER A 42 -8.26 -11.84 12.03
N HIS A 43 -8.46 -12.96 11.34
CA HIS A 43 -7.53 -14.09 11.31
C HIS A 43 -6.19 -13.70 10.67
N GLY A 44 -6.21 -12.78 9.69
CA GLY A 44 -5.01 -12.28 9.02
C GLY A 44 -4.09 -11.44 9.92
N TRP A 45 -4.65 -10.73 10.90
CA TRP A 45 -3.91 -9.94 11.91
C TRP A 45 -3.48 -10.75 13.13
N GLY A 46 -4.15 -11.87 13.41
CA GLY A 46 -4.01 -12.61 14.67
C GLY A 46 -4.72 -11.91 15.83
N GLN A 47 -5.43 -12.70 16.64
CA GLN A 47 -6.09 -12.23 17.85
C GLN A 47 -5.07 -11.65 18.85
N GLY A 48 -5.37 -10.50 19.47
CA GLY A 48 -4.47 -9.82 20.42
C GLY A 48 -3.34 -9.01 19.79
N SER A 49 -3.33 -8.82 18.46
CA SER A 49 -2.37 -7.94 17.81
C SER A 49 -2.59 -6.48 18.25
N PRO A 50 -1.52 -5.73 18.65
CA PRO A 50 -1.61 -4.31 18.95
C PRO A 50 -2.17 -3.46 17.80
N GLU A 51 -2.08 -3.98 16.57
CA GLU A 51 -2.56 -3.33 15.34
C GLU A 51 -4.08 -3.57 15.10
N TYR A 52 -4.71 -4.50 15.82
CA TYR A 52 -6.13 -4.84 15.69
C TYR A 52 -6.97 -4.39 16.89
N ASP A 53 -6.47 -4.52 18.13
CA ASP A 53 -7.28 -4.31 19.35
C ASP A 53 -7.11 -2.92 20.03
N ASP A 54 -6.47 -1.97 19.34
CA ASP A 54 -6.18 -0.59 19.76
C ASP A 54 -5.35 -0.42 21.07
N HIS A 55 -4.66 0.71 21.17
CA HIS A 55 -3.54 1.04 22.05
C HIS A 55 -3.70 0.71 23.55
N SER A 56 -3.41 -0.53 23.95
CA SER A 56 -2.87 -0.78 25.29
C SER A 56 -1.75 -1.82 25.22
N ALA A 57 -0.58 -1.44 25.73
CA ALA A 57 0.60 -2.31 25.81
C ALA A 57 0.41 -3.57 26.69
N SER A 58 -0.78 -3.77 27.26
CA SER A 58 -1.17 -4.97 27.98
C SER A 58 -2.67 -4.91 28.30
N ARG A 59 -3.44 -5.88 27.78
CA ARG A 59 -4.72 -6.25 28.39
C ARG A 59 -4.52 -7.45 29.33
N PRO A 60 -5.33 -7.61 30.40
CA PRO A 60 -5.23 -8.74 31.34
C PRO A 60 -5.44 -10.14 30.72
N HIS A 61 -5.83 -10.19 29.44
CA HIS A 61 -5.94 -11.41 28.65
C HIS A 61 -4.70 -11.71 27.79
N MET A 62 -3.63 -10.91 27.87
CA MET A 62 -2.41 -11.15 27.12
C MET A 62 -1.46 -12.15 27.83
N ALA A 63 -1.71 -13.46 27.70
CA ALA A 63 -0.67 -14.47 27.90
C ALA A 63 -0.03 -14.91 26.57
N ALA A 64 1.29 -14.78 26.44
CA ALA A 64 2.07 -15.24 25.29
C ALA A 64 1.78 -16.71 24.91
N PRO A 65 1.91 -17.09 23.62
CA PRO A 65 2.47 -16.30 22.51
C PRO A 65 1.39 -15.79 21.53
N TYR A 66 1.04 -14.50 21.58
CA TYR A 66 0.26 -13.88 20.50
C TYR A 66 1.15 -13.55 19.31
N SER A 67 0.67 -13.85 18.10
CA SER A 67 1.31 -13.55 16.83
C SER A 67 0.64 -12.33 16.19
N ASN A 68 1.38 -11.47 15.50
CA ASN A 68 0.83 -10.44 14.59
C ASN A 68 0.16 -11.04 13.33
N GLY A 69 -0.37 -12.27 13.43
CA GLY A 69 -1.04 -13.01 12.36
C GLY A 69 -0.09 -13.57 11.31
N PHE A 70 -0.66 -14.33 10.37
CA PHE A 70 0.13 -14.92 9.29
C PHE A 70 0.56 -13.88 8.23
N PHE A 71 -0.17 -12.79 8.05
CA PHE A 71 0.20 -11.74 7.09
C PHE A 71 1.38 -10.89 7.54
N SER A 72 1.53 -10.61 8.84
CA SER A 72 2.73 -9.90 9.34
C SER A 72 4.00 -10.72 9.11
N LYS A 73 3.95 -12.03 9.35
CA LYS A 73 5.05 -12.96 9.06
C LYS A 73 5.36 -13.08 7.58
N LEU A 74 4.33 -13.18 6.74
CA LEU A 74 4.48 -13.18 5.29
C LEU A 74 5.15 -11.89 4.81
N ARG A 75 4.70 -10.74 5.33
CA ARG A 75 5.32 -9.44 5.07
C ARG A 75 6.80 -9.43 5.47
N GLN A 76 7.14 -9.87 6.69
CA GLN A 76 8.52 -9.96 7.15
C GLN A 76 9.38 -10.86 6.26
N HIS A 77 8.83 -12.00 5.80
CA HIS A 77 9.52 -12.91 4.89
C HIS A 77 9.81 -12.27 3.53
N ILE A 78 8.78 -11.69 2.90
CA ILE A 78 8.92 -11.04 1.59
C ILE A 78 9.94 -9.90 1.68
N ILE A 79 9.84 -9.08 2.72
CA ILE A 79 10.79 -8.00 3.02
C ILE A 79 12.21 -8.56 3.15
N GLY A 80 12.43 -9.49 4.09
CA GLY A 80 13.74 -10.03 4.39
C GLY A 80 14.40 -10.77 3.23
N LYS A 81 13.64 -11.57 2.48
CA LYS A 81 14.17 -12.44 1.42
C LYS A 81 14.46 -11.70 0.12
N TYR A 82 13.57 -10.82 -0.32
CA TYR A 82 13.71 -10.13 -1.61
C TYR A 82 14.47 -8.82 -1.50
N GLY A 83 15.11 -8.57 -0.35
CA GLY A 83 15.88 -7.35 -0.10
C GLY A 83 15.01 -6.09 -0.21
N TRP A 84 13.69 -6.22 -0.01
CA TRP A 84 12.85 -5.04 0.19
C TRP A 84 13.15 -4.62 1.62
N TYR A 85 13.65 -3.41 1.80
CA TYR A 85 14.17 -3.06 3.11
C TYR A 85 13.11 -3.18 4.18
N VAL A 86 13.58 -3.72 5.31
CA VAL A 86 13.02 -3.63 6.65
C VAL A 86 12.37 -2.27 6.78
N ALA A 87 11.09 -2.25 7.15
CA ALA A 87 10.57 -1.09 7.84
C ALA A 87 11.43 -0.91 9.09
N ASP A 88 12.56 -0.22 8.98
CA ASP A 88 12.82 0.82 9.94
C ASP A 88 11.71 1.83 9.65
N SER A 89 10.53 1.55 10.23
CA SER A 89 9.91 2.57 11.03
C SER A 89 11.01 3.06 11.96
N GLY A 90 11.79 4.06 11.50
CA GLY A 90 12.25 5.05 12.44
C GLY A 90 10.98 5.42 13.17
N GLN A 91 10.85 4.96 14.42
CA GLN A 91 9.69 5.25 15.23
C GLN A 91 9.44 6.74 15.07
N VAL A 92 8.30 7.05 14.48
CA VAL A 92 7.68 8.36 14.53
C VAL A 92 7.08 8.47 15.93
N GLU A 93 7.90 8.30 16.97
CA GLU A 93 7.63 8.92 18.26
C GLU A 93 7.97 10.42 18.21
N SER A 94 8.60 10.90 17.14
CA SER A 94 8.65 12.33 16.88
C SER A 94 7.45 12.75 16.04
N SER A 95 6.66 13.63 16.61
CA SER A 95 5.77 14.67 16.06
C SER A 95 6.17 15.36 14.73
N HIS A 96 6.94 14.75 13.83
CA HIS A 96 7.52 15.38 12.64
C HIS A 96 7.63 14.41 11.45
N PRO A 97 6.69 14.45 10.48
CA PRO A 97 6.74 13.70 9.21
C PRO A 97 7.92 14.07 8.28
N LEU A 98 8.79 15.00 8.69
CA LEU A 98 9.88 15.56 7.89
C LEU A 98 11.26 15.00 8.26
N ALA A 99 11.35 13.96 9.08
CA ALA A 99 12.62 13.39 9.56
C ALA A 99 13.55 12.83 8.45
N GLY A 100 13.03 12.62 7.22
CA GLY A 100 13.82 12.24 6.03
C GLY A 100 14.40 13.41 5.22
N PHE A 101 13.97 14.65 5.48
CA PHE A 101 14.54 15.84 4.84
C PHE A 101 15.77 16.28 5.63
N ALA A 102 16.97 15.93 5.16
CA ALA A 102 18.20 16.55 5.66
C ALA A 102 18.46 17.84 4.85
N PRO A 103 18.20 19.05 5.39
CA PRO A 103 18.74 20.26 4.78
C PRO A 103 20.26 20.17 4.81
N VAL A 104 20.93 20.40 3.68
CA VAL A 104 22.38 20.48 3.65
C VAL A 104 22.80 21.72 4.43
N SER A 105 23.65 21.53 5.43
CA SER A 105 24.36 22.60 6.08
C SER A 105 25.26 23.32 5.06
N GLY A 106 24.82 24.49 4.60
CA GLY A 106 25.69 25.44 3.89
C GLY A 106 25.19 26.06 2.58
N GLY A 107 23.99 25.75 2.07
CA GLY A 107 23.51 26.37 0.82
C GLY A 107 21.98 26.47 0.77
N GLY A 108 21.46 27.70 0.77
CA GLY A 108 20.03 28.03 0.65
C GLY A 108 19.20 27.83 1.92
N LYS A 109 18.61 28.91 2.45
CA LYS A 109 17.63 28.81 3.56
C LYS A 109 16.33 28.19 3.06
N VAL A 110 16.15 26.88 3.27
CA VAL A 110 14.83 26.26 3.25
C VAL A 110 14.00 26.85 4.39
N VAL A 111 12.78 27.29 4.11
CA VAL A 111 11.89 27.86 5.14
C VAL A 111 10.70 26.93 5.36
N ARG A 112 10.51 26.50 6.61
CA ARG A 112 9.29 25.81 7.03
C ARG A 112 8.23 26.83 7.35
N MET A 113 7.02 26.61 6.88
CA MET A 113 5.88 27.47 7.18
C MET A 113 4.63 26.65 7.50
N THR A 114 3.91 27.09 8.52
CA THR A 114 2.57 26.60 8.82
C THR A 114 1.59 27.52 8.12
N ARG A 115 1.12 27.12 6.92
CA ARG A 115 0.10 27.85 6.18
C ARG A 115 -1.06 26.93 5.88
N PRO A 116 -2.29 27.23 6.37
CA PRO A 116 -3.48 26.57 5.86
C PRO A 116 -3.63 26.96 4.39
N ILE A 117 -3.51 25.99 3.49
CA ILE A 117 -3.91 26.16 2.09
C ILE A 117 -5.38 25.78 2.02
N SER A 118 -6.14 26.48 1.19
CA SER A 118 -7.61 26.45 1.13
C SER A 118 -8.22 25.04 1.14
N ASP A 119 -9.47 24.95 1.59
CA ASP A 119 -10.24 23.74 1.91
C ASP A 119 -10.44 22.72 0.77
N LYS A 120 -9.95 22.96 -0.46
CA LYS A 120 -10.15 22.07 -1.61
C LYS A 120 -8.86 21.35 -2.00
N TYR A 121 -8.77 20.10 -1.57
CA TYR A 121 -7.76 19.15 -2.02
C TYR A 121 -8.30 18.40 -3.23
N ASP A 122 -7.63 18.52 -4.38
CA ASP A 122 -8.01 17.75 -5.56
C ASP A 122 -7.62 16.26 -5.43
N ALA A 123 -6.68 15.91 -4.54
CA ALA A 123 -6.24 14.54 -4.29
C ALA A 123 -6.59 14.10 -2.85
N ALA A 124 -7.54 13.17 -2.70
CA ALA A 124 -7.86 12.52 -1.43
C ALA A 124 -6.91 11.33 -1.14
N GLY A 125 -6.82 10.87 0.12
CA GLY A 125 -6.07 9.67 0.52
C GLY A 125 -4.68 9.94 1.08
N ILE A 126 -3.68 9.11 0.70
CA ILE A 126 -2.26 9.27 1.09
C ILE A 126 -1.67 10.66 0.82
N TYR A 127 -2.32 11.46 -0.02
CA TYR A 127 -1.84 12.79 -0.42
C TYR A 127 -2.49 13.93 0.35
N ALA A 128 -3.55 13.66 1.13
CA ALA A 128 -4.25 14.68 1.89
C ALA A 128 -3.76 14.66 3.35
N PRO A 129 -3.10 15.73 3.84
CA PRO A 129 -2.67 15.82 5.23
C PRO A 129 -3.83 16.03 6.21
N ARG A 130 -5.06 16.30 5.73
CA ARG A 130 -6.18 16.77 6.58
C ARG A 130 -7.57 16.25 6.21
N ALA A 131 -7.74 15.55 5.10
CA ALA A 131 -9.05 15.01 4.74
C ALA A 131 -9.35 13.77 5.60
N SER A 132 -10.45 13.83 6.36
CA SER A 132 -11.06 12.73 7.11
C SER A 132 -10.15 11.96 8.09
N GLU A 133 -9.06 12.57 8.57
CA GLU A 133 -8.06 11.86 9.39
C GLU A 133 -8.61 11.28 10.69
N GLN A 134 -9.63 11.88 11.31
CA GLN A 134 -10.15 11.38 12.57
C GLN A 134 -11.01 10.13 12.36
N ASP A 135 -12.02 10.22 11.49
CA ASP A 135 -12.89 9.10 11.13
C ASP A 135 -12.09 7.95 10.49
N ASP A 136 -11.17 8.27 9.56
CA ASP A 136 -10.35 7.26 8.90
C ASP A 136 -9.29 6.67 9.83
N ARG A 137 -8.77 7.40 10.83
CA ARG A 137 -7.83 6.84 11.82
C ARG A 137 -8.54 5.90 12.79
N GLU A 138 -9.77 6.22 13.18
CA GLU A 138 -10.58 5.34 14.03
C GLU A 138 -10.91 4.02 13.31
N ILE A 139 -11.09 4.05 11.99
CA ILE A 139 -11.42 2.86 11.18
C ILE A 139 -10.17 2.09 10.72
N TRP A 140 -9.10 2.80 10.30
CA TRP A 140 -7.94 2.20 9.64
C TRP A 140 -6.66 2.22 10.48
N GLY A 141 -6.69 2.79 11.67
CA GLY A 141 -5.56 2.84 12.59
C GLY A 141 -4.31 3.48 11.96
N TYR A 142 -3.16 2.82 12.11
CA TYR A 142 -1.88 3.30 11.60
C TYR A 142 -1.82 3.44 10.07
N LEU A 143 -2.70 2.75 9.34
CA LEU A 143 -2.74 2.77 7.88
C LEU A 143 -3.23 4.13 7.35
N ALA A 144 -4.06 4.83 8.12
CA ALA A 144 -4.45 6.21 7.82
C ALA A 144 -3.37 7.22 8.23
N THR A 145 -2.31 6.84 8.94
CA THR A 145 -1.28 7.80 9.41
C THR A 145 0.06 7.69 8.67
N ASP A 146 0.34 6.54 8.05
CA ASP A 146 1.62 6.30 7.38
C ASP A 146 1.67 6.86 5.94
N HIS A 147 2.85 7.33 5.53
CA HIS A 147 3.15 7.83 4.16
C HIS A 147 2.24 8.96 3.66
N LYS A 148 1.85 9.86 4.55
CA LYS A 148 1.17 11.10 4.21
C LYS A 148 2.13 12.25 3.95
N PHE A 149 1.67 13.25 3.22
CA PHE A 149 2.37 14.52 3.19
C PHE A 149 2.26 15.25 4.54
N SER A 150 3.21 16.14 4.82
CA SER A 150 3.24 16.89 6.08
C SER A 150 2.16 17.96 6.13
N GLU A 151 1.65 18.32 7.31
CA GLU A 151 0.83 19.53 7.46
C GLU A 151 1.60 20.83 7.24
N GLU A 152 2.93 20.79 7.33
CA GLU A 152 3.81 21.92 7.10
C GLU A 152 4.12 22.06 5.60
N LEU A 153 4.52 23.28 5.19
CA LEU A 153 5.08 23.51 3.87
C LEU A 153 6.58 23.77 3.99
N ILE A 154 7.30 23.24 3.01
CA ILE A 154 8.70 23.53 2.77
C ILE A 154 8.77 24.50 1.60
N ALA A 155 9.27 25.71 1.84
CA ALA A 155 9.50 26.70 0.80
C ALA A 155 10.97 26.74 0.35
N LEU A 156 11.17 26.67 -0.96
CA LEU A 156 12.44 26.87 -1.67
C LEU A 156 12.40 28.26 -2.34
N PRO A 157 13.10 29.26 -1.80
CA PRO A 157 13.05 30.62 -2.34
C PRO A 157 13.86 30.78 -3.63
N SER A 158 13.32 31.55 -4.58
CA SER A 158 14.00 31.92 -5.83
C SER A 158 14.97 33.10 -5.62
N ARG A 159 16.14 32.87 -5.01
CA ARG A 159 17.14 33.92 -4.80
C ARG A 159 18.28 33.84 -5.82
N PRO A 160 18.65 34.94 -6.50
CA PRO A 160 19.71 34.94 -7.52
C PRO A 160 21.11 34.56 -7.03
N ALA A 161 21.39 34.65 -5.72
CA ALA A 161 22.72 34.50 -5.14
C ALA A 161 22.94 33.18 -4.38
N GLU A 162 21.88 32.39 -4.14
CA GLU A 162 21.96 31.16 -3.34
C GLU A 162 21.12 30.06 -4.01
N GLU A 163 21.75 28.93 -4.31
CA GLU A 163 21.03 27.74 -4.74
C GLU A 163 20.17 27.23 -3.57
N SER A 164 18.85 27.27 -3.73
CA SER A 164 17.90 26.67 -2.79
C SER A 164 17.56 25.27 -3.28
N ALA A 165 18.14 24.26 -2.63
CA ALA A 165 17.94 22.87 -2.94
C ALA A 165 17.65 22.05 -1.69
N LEU A 166 16.87 21.00 -1.87
CA LEU A 166 16.49 20.01 -0.88
C LEU A 166 16.84 18.63 -1.42
N TYR A 167 17.40 17.80 -0.57
CA TYR A 167 17.81 16.45 -0.96
C TYR A 167 16.99 15.41 -0.21
N TRP A 168 16.68 14.33 -0.91
CA TRP A 168 15.97 13.19 -0.34
C TRP A 168 16.64 11.88 -0.76
N ASP A 169 17.08 11.11 0.21
CA ASP A 169 17.62 9.77 -0.03
C ASP A 169 16.46 8.77 -0.16
N MET A 170 16.34 8.15 -1.33
CA MET A 170 15.33 7.11 -1.56
C MET A 170 15.68 5.88 -0.72
N THR A 171 14.85 5.61 0.28
CA THR A 171 15.00 4.46 1.18
C THR A 171 14.67 3.14 0.48
N SER A 172 13.80 3.18 -0.54
CA SER A 172 13.40 2.03 -1.35
C SER A 172 13.49 2.33 -2.85
N TYR A 173 13.55 1.26 -3.64
CA TYR A 173 13.36 1.34 -5.08
C TYR A 173 11.91 1.74 -5.39
N ALA A 174 11.72 2.75 -6.23
CA ALA A 174 10.40 3.24 -6.63
C ALA A 174 10.36 3.57 -8.12
N THR A 175 9.21 3.28 -8.75
CA THR A 175 8.96 3.62 -10.16
C THR A 175 8.35 5.01 -10.27
N LYS A 176 7.54 5.40 -9.29
CA LYS A 176 6.83 6.67 -9.24
C LYS A 176 7.18 7.46 -8.00
N LEU A 177 7.24 8.76 -8.20
CA LEU A 177 7.49 9.79 -7.22
C LEU A 177 6.29 10.74 -7.21
N TYR A 178 5.59 10.82 -6.10
CA TYR A 178 4.48 11.73 -5.87
C TYR A 178 4.95 12.94 -5.07
N ILE A 179 4.65 14.14 -5.56
CA ILE A 179 5.09 15.41 -4.98
C ILE A 179 3.86 16.27 -4.74
N GLY A 180 3.57 16.57 -3.47
CA GLY A 180 2.57 17.56 -3.10
C GLY A 180 3.19 18.95 -3.23
N ALA A 181 2.66 19.78 -4.12
CA ALA A 181 3.13 21.14 -4.37
C ALA A 181 1.98 22.14 -4.36
N VAL A 182 2.31 23.40 -4.08
CA VAL A 182 1.34 24.49 -4.07
C VAL A 182 1.45 25.27 -5.36
N ALA A 183 0.38 25.24 -6.15
CA ALA A 183 0.23 26.06 -7.33
C ALA A 183 -0.36 27.43 -6.94
N SER A 184 0.32 28.53 -7.25
CA SER A 184 -0.12 29.88 -6.88
C SER A 184 0.47 30.98 -7.75
N SER A 185 -0.03 32.21 -7.62
CA SER A 185 0.46 33.40 -8.32
C SER A 185 1.90 33.78 -7.96
N TRP A 186 2.44 33.24 -6.86
CA TRP A 186 3.84 33.36 -6.44
C TRP A 186 4.70 32.13 -6.76
N GLY A 187 4.12 31.13 -7.45
CA GLY A 187 4.78 29.87 -7.78
C GLY A 187 6.03 30.07 -8.65
N ALA A 188 7.12 29.47 -8.22
CA ALA A 188 8.35 29.34 -9.01
C ALA A 188 8.43 27.97 -9.68
N ARG A 189 9.49 27.72 -10.44
CA ARG A 189 9.72 26.43 -11.10
C ARG A 189 10.50 25.49 -10.19
N LEU A 190 9.95 24.30 -9.98
CA LEU A 190 10.59 23.20 -9.28
C LEU A 190 11.36 22.35 -10.29
N GLU A 191 12.65 22.17 -10.08
CA GLU A 191 13.43 21.14 -10.74
C GLU A 191 13.59 19.92 -9.84
N VAL A 192 13.35 18.74 -10.40
CA VAL A 192 13.56 17.44 -9.78
C VAL A 192 14.60 16.67 -10.60
N SER A 193 15.65 16.20 -9.95
CA SER A 193 16.73 15.45 -10.59
C SER A 193 17.39 14.45 -9.64
N PHE A 194 18.07 13.44 -10.15
CA PHE A 194 18.96 12.61 -9.34
C PHE A 194 20.33 13.29 -9.14
N GLU A 195 20.94 13.10 -7.96
CA GLU A 195 22.33 13.50 -7.73
C GLU A 195 23.29 12.61 -8.55
N PRO A 196 24.34 13.17 -9.19
CA PRO A 196 25.33 12.38 -9.91
C PRO A 196 26.04 11.34 -9.02
N TYR A 197 26.23 10.14 -9.55
CA TYR A 197 26.95 9.06 -8.88
C TYR A 197 28.38 9.50 -8.51
N GLY A 198 28.74 9.44 -7.22
CA GLY A 198 30.09 9.76 -6.71
C GLY A 198 30.21 11.02 -5.85
N ALA A 199 29.13 11.81 -5.68
CA ALA A 199 29.15 13.00 -4.82
C ALA A 199 29.05 12.69 -3.31
N SER A 200 28.57 11.51 -2.92
CA SER A 200 28.39 11.10 -1.52
C SER A 200 29.19 9.84 -1.16
N LYS A 201 30.03 9.91 -0.12
CA LYS A 201 30.87 8.81 0.40
C LYS A 201 30.12 7.92 1.42
N GLY A 202 28.94 7.43 1.09
CA GLY A 202 28.15 6.58 1.99
C GLY A 202 27.31 5.53 1.26
N LEU A 203 26.77 4.57 2.03
CA LEU A 203 25.92 3.43 1.61
C LEU A 203 24.65 3.79 0.77
N ALA A 204 24.44 5.06 0.44
CA ALA A 204 23.38 5.59 -0.42
C ALA A 204 23.70 5.51 -1.93
N ALA A 205 24.59 4.60 -2.35
CA ALA A 205 24.85 4.28 -3.76
C ALA A 205 23.64 3.54 -4.36
N GLY A 206 22.49 4.21 -4.44
CA GLY A 206 21.37 3.75 -5.22
C GLY A 206 21.76 3.66 -6.71
N TYR A 207 21.06 2.81 -7.45
CA TYR A 207 21.26 2.68 -8.88
C TYR A 207 20.18 3.47 -9.63
N VAL A 208 20.62 4.47 -10.39
CA VAL A 208 19.76 5.24 -11.30
C VAL A 208 19.89 4.63 -12.69
N TYR A 209 18.86 3.94 -13.14
CA TYR A 209 18.82 3.33 -14.46
C TYR A 209 18.63 4.40 -15.54
N PRO A 210 19.31 4.27 -16.70
CA PRO A 210 19.11 5.15 -17.85
C PRO A 210 17.64 5.23 -18.26
N PRO A 211 17.13 6.40 -18.69
CA PRO A 211 15.72 6.55 -19.02
C PRO A 211 15.28 5.56 -20.12
N ARG A 212 14.10 4.97 -19.93
CA ARG A 212 13.43 4.17 -20.97
C ARG A 212 12.78 5.09 -21.99
N GLU A 213 12.62 4.59 -23.21
CA GLU A 213 11.90 5.32 -24.26
C GLU A 213 10.49 5.71 -23.77
N GLY A 214 10.12 6.97 -23.97
CA GLY A 214 8.85 7.52 -23.51
C GLY A 214 8.76 7.85 -22.02
N TYR A 215 9.87 7.77 -21.26
CA TYR A 215 9.96 8.09 -19.83
C TYR A 215 11.12 9.07 -19.51
N PRO A 216 11.03 9.86 -18.42
CA PRO A 216 9.94 9.90 -17.43
C PRO A 216 8.66 10.54 -17.98
N GLN A 217 7.51 10.11 -17.46
CA GLN A 217 6.20 10.72 -17.71
C GLN A 217 5.75 11.47 -16.47
N VAL A 218 5.10 12.62 -16.66
CA VAL A 218 4.60 13.41 -15.54
C VAL A 218 3.11 13.62 -15.68
N THR A 219 2.37 13.27 -14.64
CA THR A 219 0.91 13.40 -14.55
C THR A 219 0.52 14.15 -13.28
N ARG A 220 -0.71 14.65 -13.21
CA ARG A 220 -1.34 15.13 -11.98
C ARG A 220 -2.24 14.05 -11.40
N LEU A 221 -2.43 14.06 -10.09
CA LEU A 221 -3.52 13.32 -9.45
C LEU A 221 -4.74 14.23 -9.26
N VAL A 222 -5.85 13.85 -9.88
CA VAL A 222 -7.15 14.52 -9.75
C VAL A 222 -8.16 13.48 -9.31
N SER A 223 -8.76 13.69 -8.13
CA SER A 223 -9.68 12.75 -7.48
C SER A 223 -9.13 11.32 -7.39
N GLY A 224 -7.85 11.19 -7.04
CA GLY A 224 -7.15 9.91 -6.93
C GLY A 224 -6.77 9.24 -8.27
N ARG A 225 -6.94 9.93 -9.40
CA ARG A 225 -6.64 9.39 -10.74
C ARG A 225 -5.54 10.18 -11.44
N HIS A 226 -4.70 9.49 -12.19
CA HIS A 226 -3.69 10.14 -13.02
C HIS A 226 -4.37 10.83 -14.20
N ALA A 227 -4.14 12.14 -14.33
CA ALA A 227 -4.53 12.97 -15.44
C ALA A 227 -3.27 13.57 -16.09
N PRO A 228 -3.25 13.80 -17.42
CA PRO A 228 -2.16 14.52 -18.06
C PRO A 228 -1.92 15.88 -17.38
N ALA A 229 -0.66 16.32 -17.36
CA ALA A 229 -0.31 17.68 -16.99
C ALA A 229 -1.05 18.68 -17.92
N VAL A 230 -1.40 19.85 -17.39
CA VAL A 230 -2.18 20.88 -18.10
C VAL A 230 -1.24 21.87 -18.81
N GLY A 231 -1.31 21.92 -20.14
CA GLY A 231 -0.50 22.85 -20.95
C GLY A 231 1.01 22.59 -20.84
N ASP A 232 1.80 23.66 -20.79
CA ASP A 232 3.28 23.61 -20.77
C ASP A 232 3.85 23.66 -19.33
N GLU A 233 3.10 23.18 -18.35
CA GLU A 233 3.51 23.24 -16.94
C GLU A 233 4.64 22.25 -16.57
N VAL A 234 4.91 21.26 -17.42
CA VAL A 234 6.00 20.31 -17.22
C VAL A 234 6.93 20.30 -18.42
N GLU A 235 8.23 20.36 -18.14
CA GLU A 235 9.29 20.16 -19.11
C GLU A 235 10.19 18.99 -18.65
N VAL A 236 10.41 18.01 -19.53
CA VAL A 236 11.36 16.92 -19.30
C VAL A 236 12.64 17.22 -20.08
N LEU A 237 13.69 17.57 -19.36
CA LEU A 237 15.00 17.92 -19.90
C LEU A 237 15.90 16.67 -20.03
N GLN A 238 17.03 16.85 -20.73
CA GLN A 238 18.06 15.82 -20.83
C GLN A 238 18.57 15.39 -19.44
N GLY A 239 18.87 14.09 -19.29
CA GLY A 239 19.40 13.53 -18.04
C GLY A 239 18.36 13.31 -16.94
N GLN A 240 17.09 13.05 -17.28
CA GLN A 240 15.98 12.83 -16.33
C GLN A 240 15.73 14.02 -15.39
N ARG A 241 16.07 15.24 -15.83
CA ARG A 241 15.75 16.48 -15.10
C ARG A 241 14.34 16.90 -15.48
N ILE A 242 13.49 17.12 -14.48
CA ILE A 242 12.09 17.45 -14.68
C ILE A 242 11.83 18.82 -14.07
N VAL A 243 11.28 19.75 -14.86
CA VAL A 243 10.90 21.07 -14.38
C VAL A 243 9.38 21.17 -14.34
N ILE A 244 8.83 21.53 -13.19
CA ILE A 244 7.41 21.72 -12.95
C ILE A 244 7.18 23.19 -12.62
N ASP A 245 6.38 23.89 -13.42
CA ASP A 245 5.99 25.27 -13.17
C ASP A 245 4.79 25.29 -12.21
N THR A 246 4.99 25.78 -10.98
CA THR A 246 3.91 25.86 -9.98
C THR A 246 3.18 27.20 -10.02
N TYR A 247 3.33 28.00 -11.08
CA TYR A 247 2.57 29.23 -11.25
C TYR A 247 1.10 28.95 -11.59
N PHE A 248 0.19 29.57 -10.85
CA PHE A 248 -1.24 29.55 -11.13
C PHE A 248 -1.89 30.91 -10.83
N ALA A 249 -2.55 31.50 -11.83
CA ALA A 249 -3.17 32.82 -11.68
C ALA A 249 -4.52 32.78 -10.93
N GLY A 250 -5.15 31.60 -10.82
CA GLY A 250 -6.51 31.45 -10.30
C GLY A 250 -6.64 31.33 -8.78
N GLY A 251 -5.57 31.59 -8.02
CA GLY A 251 -5.54 31.46 -6.55
C GLY A 251 -4.49 30.47 -6.09
N GLU A 252 -4.66 29.94 -4.87
CA GLU A 252 -3.81 28.87 -4.31
C GLU A 252 -4.53 27.53 -4.47
N ALA A 253 -3.84 26.54 -5.02
CA ALA A 253 -4.35 25.18 -5.14
C ALA A 253 -3.25 24.19 -4.78
N GLU A 254 -3.62 23.13 -4.07
CA GLU A 254 -2.72 22.00 -3.88
C GLU A 254 -2.80 21.06 -5.07
N VAL A 255 -1.64 20.77 -5.66
CA VAL A 255 -1.51 19.91 -6.82
C VAL A 255 -0.53 18.80 -6.48
N VAL A 256 -0.93 17.57 -6.76
CA VAL A 256 -0.06 16.41 -6.59
C VAL A 256 0.44 15.97 -7.96
N TYR A 257 1.75 16.09 -8.16
CA TYR A 257 2.41 15.63 -9.37
C TYR A 257 2.93 14.21 -9.16
N CYS A 258 2.78 13.35 -10.16
CA CYS A 258 3.40 12.03 -10.23
C CYS A 258 4.44 12.05 -11.33
N ILE A 259 5.70 11.77 -10.99
CA ILE A 259 6.77 11.47 -11.92
C ILE A 259 6.88 9.95 -12.00
N ASP A 260 6.53 9.37 -13.15
CA ASP A 260 6.75 7.95 -13.46
C ASP A 260 8.06 7.80 -14.23
N PHE A 261 9.02 7.06 -13.68
CA PHE A 261 10.31 6.80 -14.29
C PHE A 261 10.31 5.61 -15.25
N GLY A 262 9.20 4.87 -15.36
CA GLY A 262 9.02 3.69 -16.24
C GLY A 262 9.77 2.44 -15.81
N GLN A 263 10.61 2.56 -14.79
CA GLN A 263 11.33 1.49 -14.11
C GLN A 263 11.77 1.98 -12.73
N LYS A 264 12.06 1.06 -11.83
CA LYS A 264 12.46 1.45 -10.48
C LYS A 264 13.81 2.15 -10.45
N GLN A 265 13.83 3.24 -9.72
CA GLN A 265 15.01 4.03 -9.42
C GLN A 265 15.30 3.94 -7.92
N LYS A 266 16.59 4.01 -7.55
CA LYS A 266 17.02 4.29 -6.18
C LYS A 266 18.19 5.25 -6.25
N GLY A 267 18.16 6.28 -5.45
CA GLY A 267 19.24 7.26 -5.40
C GLY A 267 18.89 8.43 -4.51
N ARG A 268 19.68 9.50 -4.59
CA ARG A 268 19.36 10.77 -3.95
C ARG A 268 18.65 11.67 -4.95
N LEU A 269 17.45 12.09 -4.62
CA LEU A 269 16.73 13.12 -5.35
C LEU A 269 17.15 14.50 -4.86
N ARG A 270 17.27 15.43 -5.80
CA ARG A 270 17.48 16.86 -5.59
C ARG A 270 16.23 17.59 -6.09
N PHE A 271 15.63 18.35 -5.20
CA PHE A 271 14.54 19.27 -5.46
C PHE A 271 15.10 20.68 -5.37
N ALA A 272 15.18 21.38 -6.49
CA ALA A 272 15.79 22.70 -6.54
C ALA A 272 14.89 23.70 -7.24
N GLN A 273 15.17 24.97 -7.02
CA GLN A 273 14.50 26.04 -7.73
C GLN A 273 15.14 26.26 -9.11
N ALA A 274 14.32 26.42 -10.15
CA ALA A 274 14.74 26.54 -11.56
C ALA A 274 14.29 27.85 -12.22
N GLY A 275 14.42 28.96 -11.50
CA GLY A 275 13.88 30.25 -11.92
C GLY A 275 12.40 30.46 -11.60
N ALA A 276 11.98 31.72 -11.58
CA ALA A 276 10.58 32.08 -11.37
C ALA A 276 9.83 32.09 -12.70
N ASN A 277 8.53 31.81 -12.67
CA ASN A 277 7.68 32.14 -13.80
C ASN A 277 7.72 33.66 -14.03
N THR A 278 7.81 34.10 -15.28
CA THR A 278 7.88 35.53 -15.64
C THR A 278 6.71 36.37 -15.12
N LYS A 279 5.56 35.74 -14.81
CA LYS A 279 4.36 36.36 -14.27
C LYS A 279 4.20 36.17 -12.76
N ALA A 280 5.14 35.46 -12.11
CA ALA A 280 5.07 35.19 -10.69
C ALA A 280 5.28 36.49 -9.89
N LYS A 281 4.44 36.69 -8.88
CA LYS A 281 4.61 37.74 -7.88
C LYS A 281 5.55 37.26 -6.78
N SER A 282 6.10 38.19 -6.02
CA SER A 282 6.80 37.84 -4.78
C SER A 282 5.83 37.18 -3.81
N PHE A 283 6.28 36.14 -3.13
CA PHE A 283 5.64 35.66 -1.92
C PHE A 283 5.85 36.71 -0.83
N GLU A 284 4.83 37.06 -0.07
CA GLU A 284 4.93 38.00 1.05
C GLU A 284 4.36 37.29 2.29
N PRO A 285 5.21 36.68 3.14
CA PRO A 285 4.73 36.15 4.41
C PRO A 285 4.45 37.29 5.40
N GLU A 286 3.65 37.01 6.43
CA GLU A 286 3.43 37.91 7.58
C GLU A 286 4.73 38.28 8.33
N HIS A 287 5.85 37.60 8.02
CA HIS A 287 7.18 37.89 8.53
C HIS A 287 8.19 38.07 7.37
N ASP A 288 8.87 39.21 7.39
CA ASP A 288 9.62 39.93 6.33
C ASP A 288 10.82 39.21 5.64
N GLN A 289 10.90 37.87 5.70
CA GLN A 289 12.12 37.14 5.31
C GLN A 289 12.10 36.48 3.92
N LEU A 290 11.00 36.56 3.14
CA LEU A 290 10.83 35.79 1.90
C LEU A 290 10.15 36.56 0.75
N SER A 291 10.54 37.81 0.49
CA SER A 291 9.97 38.63 -0.60
C SER A 291 10.46 38.23 -2.00
N CYS A 292 10.16 37.00 -2.43
CA CYS A 292 10.52 36.44 -3.73
C CYS A 292 9.54 35.33 -4.14
N PRO A 293 9.43 34.97 -5.43
CA PRO A 293 8.73 33.76 -5.85
C PRO A 293 9.31 32.53 -5.16
N ILE A 294 8.46 31.55 -4.83
CA ILE A 294 8.87 30.34 -4.12
C ILE A 294 8.30 29.09 -4.77
N VAL A 295 8.99 27.97 -4.61
CA VAL A 295 8.38 26.65 -4.70
C VAL A 295 7.96 26.25 -3.30
N ALA A 296 6.69 25.89 -3.08
CA ALA A 296 6.21 25.37 -1.81
C ALA A 296 5.81 23.90 -1.97
N LEU A 297 6.38 23.04 -1.15
CA LEU A 297 6.19 21.59 -1.15
C LEU A 297 5.56 21.13 0.15
N ARG A 298 4.58 20.24 0.05
CA ARG A 298 3.87 19.58 1.15
C ARG A 298 4.59 18.31 1.59
N GLY A 299 5.19 17.60 0.63
CA GLY A 299 5.92 16.38 0.90
C GLY A 299 6.13 15.55 -0.35
N VAL A 300 6.75 14.39 -0.13
CA VAL A 300 7.13 13.44 -1.18
C VAL A 300 6.74 12.04 -0.73
N VAL A 301 6.10 11.27 -1.62
CA VAL A 301 5.72 9.87 -1.39
C VAL A 301 6.18 9.04 -2.59
N PHE A 302 6.68 7.83 -2.34
CA PHE A 302 7.13 6.91 -3.36
C PHE A 302 6.18 5.72 -3.50
N ASP A 303 6.02 5.18 -4.70
CA ASP A 303 5.31 3.92 -4.94
C ASP A 303 6.18 2.67 -4.65
N GLY A 304 7.14 2.79 -3.73
CA GLY A 304 8.18 1.78 -3.55
C GLY A 304 7.66 0.38 -3.21
N ASN A 305 8.54 -0.63 -3.26
CA ASN A 305 8.21 -2.00 -2.84
C ASN A 305 7.49 -2.01 -1.51
N ASN A 306 6.25 -2.47 -1.53
CA ASN A 306 5.40 -2.39 -0.36
C ASN A 306 4.58 -3.65 -0.24
N VAL A 307 4.51 -4.15 1.00
CA VAL A 307 3.56 -5.16 1.41
C VAL A 307 2.62 -4.44 2.38
N ARG A 308 1.37 -4.29 1.98
CA ARG A 308 0.34 -3.68 2.81
C ARG A 308 -0.63 -4.75 3.30
N ASN A 309 -0.86 -4.78 4.62
CA ASN A 309 -1.90 -5.59 5.23
C ASN A 309 -3.11 -4.69 5.54
N PHE A 310 -4.25 -5.00 4.94
CA PHE A 310 -5.53 -4.35 5.21
C PHE A 310 -6.58 -5.39 5.57
N SER A 311 -6.24 -6.26 6.51
CA SER A 311 -7.25 -7.19 7.00
C SER A 311 -8.30 -6.42 7.82
N MET A 312 -9.56 -6.83 7.75
CA MET A 312 -10.71 -6.14 8.31
C MET A 312 -11.61 -7.15 9.02
N GLY A 313 -11.59 -7.15 10.35
CA GLY A 313 -12.33 -8.13 11.16
C GLY A 313 -13.84 -8.00 10.99
N GLY A 314 -14.56 -9.12 10.93
CA GLY A 314 -16.03 -9.14 10.96
C GLY A 314 -16.74 -8.65 9.69
N HIS A 315 -16.06 -8.65 8.54
CA HIS A 315 -16.63 -8.19 7.27
C HIS A 315 -16.74 -9.31 6.22
N THR A 316 -17.82 -9.30 5.45
CA THR A 316 -18.00 -10.07 4.19
C THR A 316 -17.35 -9.35 3.02
N VAL A 317 -17.21 -10.02 1.87
CA VAL A 317 -16.70 -9.38 0.64
C VAL A 317 -17.64 -8.28 0.15
N GLY A 318 -18.96 -8.50 0.29
CA GLY A 318 -19.97 -7.49 -0.08
C GLY A 318 -19.85 -6.22 0.76
N GLN A 319 -19.61 -6.38 2.06
CA GLN A 319 -19.36 -5.26 2.97
C GLN A 319 -18.08 -4.52 2.59
N TRP A 320 -16.99 -5.22 2.24
CA TRP A 320 -15.80 -4.55 1.73
C TRP A 320 -16.08 -3.68 0.51
N LEU A 321 -17.00 -4.12 -0.35
CA LEU A 321 -17.39 -3.40 -1.56
C LEU A 321 -18.44 -2.29 -1.31
N GLY A 322 -19.00 -2.20 -0.11
CA GLY A 322 -20.05 -1.25 0.21
C GLY A 322 -21.40 -1.61 -0.41
N ASP A 323 -21.79 -2.90 -0.37
CA ASP A 323 -23.07 -3.38 -0.91
C ASP A 323 -24.32 -2.90 -0.14
N GLY A 324 -24.14 -2.05 0.88
CA GLY A 324 -25.20 -1.50 1.72
C GLY A 324 -25.61 -2.42 2.87
N THR A 325 -24.98 -3.59 3.04
CA THR A 325 -25.20 -4.43 4.21
C THR A 325 -24.35 -3.98 5.40
N PRO A 326 -24.92 -3.80 6.61
CA PRO A 326 -24.13 -3.47 7.81
C PRO A 326 -23.15 -4.59 8.15
N SER A 327 -21.96 -4.24 8.64
CA SER A 327 -21.00 -5.22 9.15
C SER A 327 -21.47 -5.80 10.50
N TYR A 328 -20.78 -6.83 11.00
CA TYR A 328 -21.12 -7.39 12.32
C TYR A 328 -20.84 -6.40 13.47
N ASN A 329 -19.95 -5.44 13.25
CA ASN A 329 -19.47 -4.52 14.28
C ASN A 329 -19.69 -3.03 13.94
N ASP A 330 -19.95 -2.67 12.67
CA ASP A 330 -19.96 -1.29 12.17
C ASP A 330 -21.02 -1.04 11.07
N GLU A 331 -21.26 0.23 10.75
CA GLU A 331 -22.11 0.65 9.62
C GLU A 331 -21.53 0.19 8.27
N SER A 332 -22.40 -0.02 7.28
CA SER A 332 -21.98 -0.36 5.92
C SER A 332 -21.21 0.80 5.30
N GLN A 333 -19.90 0.69 5.16
CA GLN A 333 -19.08 1.66 4.42
C GLN A 333 -18.38 0.97 3.24
N ALA A 334 -18.14 1.71 2.16
CA ALA A 334 -17.39 1.22 1.00
C ALA A 334 -15.89 1.15 1.33
N HIS A 335 -15.54 0.21 2.21
CA HIS A 335 -14.22 0.02 2.79
C HIS A 335 -13.10 -0.06 1.75
N MET A 336 -13.34 -0.75 0.63
CA MET A 336 -12.33 -0.90 -0.41
C MET A 336 -12.07 0.40 -1.19
N ASP A 337 -13.08 1.24 -1.41
CA ASP A 337 -12.88 2.55 -2.05
C ASP A 337 -12.12 3.52 -1.16
N GLN A 338 -12.33 3.44 0.16
CA GLN A 338 -11.56 4.21 1.13
C GLN A 338 -10.12 3.69 1.21
N LEU A 339 -9.95 2.37 1.41
CA LEU A 339 -8.66 1.68 1.50
C LEU A 339 -7.76 1.97 0.29
N LEU A 340 -8.29 1.87 -0.93
CA LEU A 340 -7.49 2.08 -2.13
C LEU A 340 -6.96 3.52 -2.26
N ARG A 341 -7.56 4.51 -1.58
CA ARG A 341 -6.98 5.86 -1.46
C ARG A 341 -5.65 5.87 -0.68
N TYR A 342 -5.39 4.83 0.11
CA TYR A 342 -4.17 4.65 0.89
C TYR A 342 -3.12 3.74 0.21
N VAL A 343 -3.37 3.29 -1.04
CA VAL A 343 -2.49 2.39 -1.78
C VAL A 343 -1.82 3.14 -2.94
N PRO A 344 -0.54 3.56 -2.85
CA PRO A 344 0.16 4.37 -3.88
C PRO A 344 0.56 3.62 -5.15
N PHE A 345 0.19 2.34 -5.28
CA PHE A 345 0.68 1.44 -6.32
C PHE A 345 -0.44 0.60 -6.93
N THR A 346 -0.21 0.11 -8.15
CA THR A 346 -1.01 -1.00 -8.72
C THR A 346 -0.46 -2.31 -8.16
N PRO A 347 -1.27 -3.14 -7.48
CA PRO A 347 -0.78 -4.40 -6.93
C PRO A 347 -0.25 -5.32 -8.02
N THR A 348 0.93 -5.89 -7.80
CA THR A 348 1.48 -6.98 -8.60
C THR A 348 0.90 -8.32 -8.13
N LEU A 349 0.74 -8.48 -6.81
CA LEU A 349 0.10 -9.62 -6.18
C LEU A 349 -0.92 -9.14 -5.16
N VAL A 350 -2.10 -9.75 -5.14
CA VAL A 350 -3.05 -9.64 -4.04
C VAL A 350 -3.20 -11.01 -3.39
N VAL A 351 -2.97 -11.09 -2.08
CA VAL A 351 -3.26 -12.27 -1.27
C VAL A 351 -4.52 -12.02 -0.47
N ILE A 352 -5.53 -12.87 -0.64
CA ILE A 352 -6.85 -12.70 -0.03
C ILE A 352 -7.14 -13.92 0.84
N GLN A 353 -7.24 -13.72 2.14
CA GLN A 353 -7.97 -14.64 2.99
C GLN A 353 -9.46 -14.44 2.73
N ALA A 354 -10.12 -15.42 2.13
CA ALA A 354 -11.55 -15.34 1.89
C ALA A 354 -12.28 -15.28 3.26
N PRO A 355 -13.19 -14.32 3.48
CA PRO A 355 -13.84 -14.12 4.79
C PRO A 355 -14.99 -15.13 5.02
N ILE A 356 -14.70 -16.42 4.85
CA ILE A 356 -15.69 -17.51 4.78
C ILE A 356 -16.54 -17.57 6.06
N VAL A 357 -15.94 -17.33 7.23
CA VAL A 357 -16.68 -17.29 8.51
C VAL A 357 -17.76 -16.22 8.48
N ASN A 358 -17.45 -15.02 8.00
CA ASN A 358 -18.41 -13.92 7.97
C ASN A 358 -19.50 -14.16 6.92
N GLU A 359 -19.14 -14.72 5.76
CA GLU A 359 -20.12 -15.10 4.73
C GLU A 359 -21.09 -16.17 5.25
N TYR A 360 -20.56 -17.18 5.96
CA TYR A 360 -21.36 -18.19 6.62
C TYR A 360 -22.27 -17.60 7.70
N LEU A 361 -21.74 -16.79 8.62
CA LEU A 361 -22.56 -16.16 9.66
C LEU A 361 -23.68 -15.32 9.06
N ARG A 362 -23.45 -14.74 7.86
CA ARG A 362 -24.41 -13.87 7.18
C ARG A 362 -25.41 -14.67 6.35
N GLN A 363 -25.09 -15.92 6.07
CA GLN A 363 -25.81 -16.76 5.12
C GLN A 363 -25.93 -16.08 3.76
N THR A 364 -24.83 -15.47 3.29
CA THR A 364 -24.75 -14.85 1.97
C THR A 364 -25.05 -15.88 0.88
N PRO A 365 -26.00 -15.63 -0.03
CA PRO A 365 -26.24 -16.56 -1.14
C PRO A 365 -24.95 -16.80 -1.94
N LEU A 366 -24.62 -18.07 -2.23
CA LEU A 366 -23.35 -18.44 -2.87
C LEU A 366 -23.08 -17.69 -4.19
N ALA A 367 -24.12 -17.49 -5.01
CA ALA A 367 -24.02 -16.72 -6.25
C ALA A 367 -23.65 -15.25 -6.01
N VAL A 368 -24.14 -14.65 -4.92
CA VAL A 368 -23.80 -13.28 -4.52
C VAL A 368 -22.36 -13.23 -4.02
N PHE A 369 -21.94 -14.18 -3.19
CA PHE A 369 -20.56 -14.30 -2.75
C PHE A 369 -19.57 -14.40 -3.94
N THR A 370 -19.84 -15.27 -4.92
CA THR A 370 -19.01 -15.39 -6.13
C THR A 370 -19.00 -14.10 -6.96
N SER A 371 -20.13 -13.40 -7.08
CA SER A 371 -20.19 -12.09 -7.75
C SER A 371 -19.32 -11.06 -7.03
N HIS A 372 -19.39 -11.00 -5.70
CA HIS A 372 -18.58 -10.08 -4.91
C HIS A 372 -17.07 -10.38 -5.05
N LEU A 373 -16.66 -11.65 -5.11
CA LEU A 373 -15.26 -12.00 -5.40
C LEU A 373 -14.81 -11.46 -6.77
N HIS A 374 -15.66 -11.60 -7.79
CA HIS A 374 -15.38 -11.06 -9.12
C HIS A 374 -15.21 -9.53 -9.07
N ASP A 375 -16.16 -8.82 -8.49
CA ASP A 375 -16.16 -7.36 -8.39
C ASP A 375 -14.95 -6.85 -7.59
N LEU A 376 -14.57 -7.55 -6.53
CA LEU A 376 -13.36 -7.25 -5.76
C LEU A 376 -12.09 -7.39 -6.62
N THR A 377 -11.92 -8.51 -7.32
CA THR A 377 -10.72 -8.73 -8.16
C THR A 377 -10.62 -7.71 -9.29
N ASP A 378 -11.74 -7.37 -9.94
CA ASP A 378 -11.77 -6.34 -10.99
C ASP A 378 -11.39 -4.97 -10.43
N LYS A 379 -11.96 -4.58 -9.28
CA LYS A 379 -11.66 -3.32 -8.60
C LYS A 379 -10.17 -3.19 -8.25
N LEU A 380 -9.58 -4.24 -7.68
CA LEU A 380 -8.17 -4.25 -7.28
C LEU A 380 -7.22 -4.21 -8.48
N SER A 381 -7.55 -4.94 -9.57
CA SER A 381 -6.72 -4.96 -10.78
C SER A 381 -6.71 -3.64 -11.55
N ARG A 382 -7.79 -2.84 -11.43
CA ARG A 382 -7.92 -1.52 -12.05
C ARG A 382 -7.34 -0.38 -11.21
N HIS A 383 -6.98 -0.65 -9.96
CA HIS A 383 -6.42 0.36 -9.07
C HIS A 383 -5.12 0.96 -9.63
N LEU A 384 -5.16 2.26 -9.93
CA LEU A 384 -4.09 3.00 -10.61
C LEU A 384 -3.62 2.38 -11.95
N ASN A 385 -4.48 1.58 -12.60
CA ASN A 385 -4.19 0.78 -13.80
C ASN A 385 -5.38 0.77 -14.78
N MET A 386 -5.91 1.95 -15.08
CA MET A 386 -7.14 2.10 -15.88
C MET A 386 -7.02 1.62 -17.34
N ASP A 387 -5.80 1.59 -17.89
CA ASP A 387 -5.54 1.12 -19.25
C ASP A 387 -5.30 -0.40 -19.33
N GLY A 388 -5.32 -1.09 -18.19
CA GLY A 388 -5.15 -2.54 -18.10
C GLY A 388 -3.78 -3.04 -18.55
N LYS A 389 -2.77 -2.15 -18.64
CA LYS A 389 -1.44 -2.54 -19.13
C LYS A 389 -0.66 -3.36 -18.10
N LYS A 390 -0.88 -3.13 -16.81
CA LYS A 390 -0.30 -3.94 -15.74
C LYS A 390 -1.21 -5.12 -15.43
N ARG A 391 -0.60 -6.28 -15.20
CA ARG A 391 -1.31 -7.46 -14.69
C ARG A 391 -1.16 -7.54 -13.18
N THR A 392 -2.20 -8.05 -12.53
CA THR A 392 -2.26 -8.32 -11.10
C THR A 392 -2.54 -9.80 -10.91
N ASP A 393 -1.70 -10.50 -10.17
CA ASP A 393 -1.91 -11.90 -9.82
C ASP A 393 -2.70 -11.99 -8.50
N PHE A 394 -3.53 -13.02 -8.35
CA PHE A 394 -4.38 -13.22 -7.17
C PHE A 394 -4.10 -14.58 -6.52
N LEU A 395 -3.97 -14.60 -5.20
CA LEU A 395 -3.85 -15.80 -4.38
C LEU A 395 -4.89 -15.78 -3.27
N PHE A 396 -5.87 -16.68 -3.33
CA PHE A 396 -6.86 -16.88 -2.29
C PHE A 396 -6.41 -17.95 -1.30
N LEU A 397 -6.80 -17.82 -0.04
CA LEU A 397 -6.62 -18.86 0.97
C LEU A 397 -7.81 -18.95 1.93
N THR A 398 -7.95 -20.12 2.57
CA THR A 398 -8.92 -20.39 3.63
C THR A 398 -8.26 -20.46 5.02
N THR A 399 -9.05 -20.52 6.08
CA THR A 399 -8.64 -20.80 7.47
C THR A 399 -9.50 -21.95 8.03
N PRO A 400 -9.18 -22.56 9.19
CA PRO A 400 -9.86 -23.78 9.70
C PRO A 400 -11.39 -23.72 9.93
N GLY A 401 -12.05 -22.58 9.75
CA GLY A 401 -13.50 -22.42 9.93
C GLY A 401 -13.93 -22.21 11.38
N ASP A 402 -15.11 -22.74 11.74
CA ASP A 402 -15.64 -22.71 13.10
C ASP A 402 -15.48 -24.07 13.77
N LYS A 403 -14.78 -24.09 14.91
CA LYS A 403 -14.49 -25.28 15.73
C LYS A 403 -15.75 -26.10 16.03
N ARG A 404 -16.84 -25.43 16.38
CA ARG A 404 -18.07 -26.05 16.86
C ARG A 404 -18.75 -26.88 15.77
N ILE A 405 -18.77 -26.31 14.58
CA ILE A 405 -19.44 -26.90 13.42
C ILE A 405 -18.53 -27.95 12.78
N MET A 406 -17.26 -27.61 12.57
CA MET A 406 -16.30 -28.48 11.87
C MET A 406 -15.92 -29.73 12.69
N PHE A 407 -15.83 -29.62 14.02
CA PHE A 407 -15.25 -30.68 14.85
C PHE A 407 -16.11 -31.12 16.05
N GLN A 408 -17.06 -30.31 16.50
CA GLN A 408 -17.91 -30.62 17.68
C GLN A 408 -19.34 -31.06 17.32
N ASN A 409 -19.64 -31.23 16.03
CA ASN A 409 -20.94 -31.65 15.50
C ASN A 409 -22.11 -30.72 15.91
N GLU A 410 -21.85 -29.43 16.12
CA GLU A 410 -22.93 -28.47 16.28
C GLU A 410 -23.74 -28.34 14.98
N PRO A 411 -25.06 -28.07 15.07
CA PRO A 411 -25.90 -27.91 13.88
C PRO A 411 -25.36 -26.83 12.94
N SER A 412 -25.19 -27.17 11.66
CA SER A 412 -24.85 -26.21 10.61
C SER A 412 -26.08 -25.43 10.15
N ALA A 413 -25.86 -24.21 9.68
CA ALA A 413 -26.87 -23.40 9.02
C ALA A 413 -27.23 -23.96 7.63
N PRO A 414 -28.30 -23.45 6.97
CA PRO A 414 -28.75 -23.97 5.68
C PRO A 414 -27.70 -23.97 4.57
N ILE A 415 -26.90 -22.90 4.47
CA ILE A 415 -25.70 -22.86 3.64
C ILE A 415 -24.52 -23.21 4.55
N ARG A 416 -23.80 -24.28 4.22
CA ARG A 416 -22.74 -24.81 5.07
C ARG A 416 -21.41 -24.11 4.80
N TYR A 417 -20.46 -24.27 5.72
CA TYR A 417 -19.09 -23.78 5.54
C TYR A 417 -18.43 -24.33 4.27
N GLU A 418 -18.62 -25.62 4.00
CA GLU A 418 -18.04 -26.31 2.84
C GLU A 418 -18.54 -25.76 1.51
N ASP A 419 -19.79 -25.26 1.47
CA ASP A 419 -20.37 -24.65 0.28
C ASP A 419 -19.65 -23.34 -0.08
N TYR A 420 -19.24 -22.54 0.91
CA TYR A 420 -18.46 -21.33 0.69
C TYR A 420 -17.00 -21.64 0.33
N TYR A 421 -16.38 -22.63 0.97
CA TYR A 421 -15.02 -23.06 0.60
C TYR A 421 -14.95 -23.52 -0.86
N GLU A 422 -15.89 -24.36 -1.28
CA GLU A 422 -15.94 -24.83 -2.66
C GLU A 422 -16.29 -23.69 -3.62
N SER A 423 -17.18 -22.77 -3.25
CA SER A 423 -17.49 -21.59 -4.08
C SER A 423 -16.26 -20.69 -4.31
N ALA A 424 -15.44 -20.47 -3.28
CA ALA A 424 -14.20 -19.70 -3.42
C ALA A 424 -13.16 -20.44 -4.28
N ARG A 425 -13.06 -21.76 -4.12
CA ARG A 425 -12.16 -22.63 -4.91
C ARG A 425 -12.57 -22.65 -6.39
N GLU A 426 -13.85 -22.81 -6.69
CA GLU A 426 -14.38 -22.81 -8.06
C GLU A 426 -14.22 -21.44 -8.71
N PHE A 427 -14.44 -20.35 -7.96
CA PHE A 427 -14.11 -19.00 -8.43
C PHE A 427 -12.63 -18.89 -8.82
N ALA A 428 -11.71 -19.35 -7.97
CA ALA A 428 -10.28 -19.29 -8.26
C ALA A 428 -9.91 -20.15 -9.49
N ARG A 429 -10.49 -21.35 -9.63
CA ARG A 429 -10.34 -22.21 -10.81
C ARG A 429 -10.77 -21.50 -12.09
N ALA A 430 -11.97 -20.92 -12.08
CA ALA A 430 -12.57 -20.28 -13.25
C ALA A 430 -11.87 -18.97 -13.66
N SER A 431 -11.41 -18.19 -12.68
CA SER A 431 -10.73 -16.90 -12.92
C SER A 431 -9.24 -17.04 -13.23
N GLY A 432 -8.65 -18.21 -13.00
CA GLY A 432 -7.19 -18.41 -13.10
C GLY A 432 -6.42 -17.90 -11.87
N ALA A 433 -7.09 -17.48 -10.80
CA ALA A 433 -6.44 -17.14 -9.54
C ALA A 433 -5.91 -18.39 -8.83
N GLY A 434 -4.83 -18.25 -8.07
CA GLY A 434 -4.35 -19.31 -7.18
C GLY A 434 -5.24 -19.47 -5.96
N PHE A 435 -5.30 -20.68 -5.40
CA PHE A 435 -6.04 -20.98 -4.18
C PHE A 435 -5.27 -21.97 -3.31
N ILE A 436 -5.21 -21.75 -2.00
CA ILE A 436 -4.66 -22.69 -1.01
C ILE A 436 -5.72 -22.99 0.06
N ASP A 437 -6.10 -24.26 0.16
CA ASP A 437 -7.12 -24.74 1.08
C ASP A 437 -6.50 -25.23 2.40
N PHE A 438 -6.28 -24.29 3.32
CA PHE A 438 -5.82 -24.64 4.66
C PHE A 438 -6.91 -25.33 5.47
N ALA A 439 -8.19 -25.01 5.25
CA ALA A 439 -9.32 -25.67 5.90
C ALA A 439 -9.28 -27.18 5.66
N GLN A 440 -9.24 -27.59 4.39
CA GLN A 440 -9.17 -29.00 4.00
C GLN A 440 -7.91 -29.70 4.54
N TYR A 441 -6.76 -28.99 4.56
CA TYR A 441 -5.54 -29.55 5.13
C TYR A 441 -5.68 -29.87 6.62
N PHE A 442 -6.15 -28.91 7.42
CA PHE A 442 -6.26 -29.11 8.86
C PHE A 442 -7.34 -30.12 9.21
N GLU A 443 -8.47 -30.12 8.50
CA GLU A 443 -9.52 -31.14 8.63
C GLU A 443 -8.96 -32.54 8.36
N SER A 444 -8.20 -32.72 7.26
CA SER A 444 -7.54 -34.00 6.95
C SER A 444 -6.59 -34.43 8.08
N CYS A 445 -5.78 -33.52 8.62
CA CYS A 445 -4.86 -33.83 9.71
C CYS A 445 -5.58 -34.24 11.01
N VAL A 446 -6.73 -33.65 11.32
CA VAL A 446 -7.53 -34.04 12.48
C VAL A 446 -8.16 -35.42 12.26
N HIS A 447 -8.77 -35.65 11.10
CA HIS A 447 -9.37 -36.95 10.78
C HIS A 447 -8.36 -38.10 10.73
N ASP A 448 -7.16 -37.83 10.24
CA ASP A 448 -6.06 -38.81 10.21
C ASP A 448 -5.41 -39.02 11.60
N GLY A 449 -5.85 -38.32 12.64
CA GLY A 449 -5.31 -38.40 14.00
C GLY A 449 -3.90 -37.81 14.14
N ILE A 450 -3.48 -36.97 13.19
CA ILE A 450 -2.16 -36.32 13.17
C ILE A 450 -2.16 -35.09 14.09
N LEU A 451 -3.28 -34.37 14.17
CA LEU A 451 -3.44 -33.17 15.00
C LEU A 451 -4.72 -33.28 15.85
N ASP A 452 -4.66 -32.73 17.05
CA ASP A 452 -5.86 -32.46 17.85
C ASP A 452 -6.50 -31.15 17.37
N TYR A 453 -7.82 -31.14 17.16
CA TYR A 453 -8.53 -29.95 16.73
C TYR A 453 -8.45 -28.83 17.77
N GLU A 454 -8.25 -29.14 19.05
CA GLU A 454 -8.03 -28.15 20.11
C GLU A 454 -6.79 -27.28 19.87
N LEU A 455 -5.78 -27.78 19.13
CA LEU A 455 -4.58 -27.01 18.79
C LEU A 455 -4.80 -26.04 17.63
N LEU A 456 -5.92 -26.13 16.92
CA LEU A 456 -6.19 -25.31 15.74
C LEU A 456 -6.80 -23.94 16.05
N PHE A 457 -7.36 -23.78 17.26
CA PHE A 457 -8.22 -22.66 17.60
C PHE A 457 -7.76 -21.97 18.88
N ASP A 458 -7.80 -20.64 18.92
CA ASP A 458 -7.66 -19.86 20.16
C ASP A 458 -9.02 -19.67 20.84
N ASP A 459 -10.04 -19.38 20.02
CA ASP A 459 -11.46 -19.40 20.38
C ASP A 459 -12.27 -20.14 19.29
N PRO A 460 -13.61 -20.28 19.39
CA PRO A 460 -14.37 -21.09 18.46
C PRO A 460 -14.23 -20.74 16.97
N ILE A 461 -13.77 -19.53 16.61
CA ILE A 461 -13.68 -19.09 15.21
C ILE A 461 -12.27 -18.64 14.81
N HIS A 462 -11.44 -18.18 15.75
CA HIS A 462 -10.11 -17.65 15.46
C HIS A 462 -9.02 -18.73 15.47
N PRO A 463 -8.10 -18.71 14.48
CA PRO A 463 -7.00 -19.67 14.40
C PRO A 463 -5.98 -19.46 15.53
N SER A 464 -5.46 -20.56 16.05
CA SER A 464 -4.40 -20.53 17.06
C SER A 464 -3.08 -19.97 16.51
N PRO A 465 -2.14 -19.58 17.39
CA PRO A 465 -0.79 -19.21 16.98
C PRO A 465 -0.09 -20.30 16.14
N PHE A 466 -0.33 -21.58 16.43
CA PHE A 466 0.22 -22.69 15.65
C PHE A 466 -0.28 -22.67 14.20
N VAL A 467 -1.58 -22.44 14.00
CA VAL A 467 -2.18 -22.33 12.67
C VAL A 467 -1.62 -21.12 11.92
N ASN A 468 -1.52 -19.96 12.57
CA ASN A 468 -0.95 -18.76 11.96
C ASN A 468 0.50 -18.98 11.50
N GLU A 469 1.34 -19.63 12.31
CA GLU A 469 2.72 -19.98 11.93
C GLU A 469 2.77 -20.92 10.73
N PHE A 470 1.88 -21.90 10.69
CA PHE A 470 1.83 -22.87 9.60
C PHE A 470 1.39 -22.20 8.30
N ILE A 471 0.29 -21.42 8.34
CA ILE A 471 -0.21 -20.68 7.19
C ILE A 471 0.86 -19.72 6.67
N ALA A 472 1.48 -18.92 7.54
CA ALA A 472 2.54 -17.99 7.15
C ALA A 472 3.68 -18.70 6.39
N ARG A 473 4.16 -19.83 6.93
CA ARG A 473 5.23 -20.62 6.30
C ARG A 473 4.84 -21.15 4.93
N ARG A 474 3.61 -21.67 4.80
CA ARG A 474 3.11 -22.18 3.51
C ARG A 474 2.90 -21.07 2.50
N LEU A 475 2.41 -19.91 2.92
CA LEU A 475 2.29 -18.74 2.05
C LEU A 475 3.68 -18.26 1.59
N SER A 476 4.66 -18.18 2.49
CA SER A 476 6.04 -17.83 2.13
C SER A 476 6.62 -18.80 1.11
N GLN A 477 6.43 -20.11 1.29
CA GLN A 477 6.87 -21.13 0.33
C GLN A 477 6.15 -21.01 -1.01
N ALA A 478 4.83 -20.75 -1.01
CA ALA A 478 4.08 -20.56 -2.24
C ALA A 478 4.60 -19.34 -3.02
N ILE A 479 4.79 -18.20 -2.35
CA ILE A 479 5.36 -17.01 -2.99
C ILE A 479 6.78 -17.28 -3.49
N ASP A 480 7.60 -17.98 -2.72
CA ASP A 480 8.96 -18.36 -3.10
C ASP A 480 9.04 -19.29 -4.32
N LEU A 481 8.01 -20.11 -4.55
CA LEU A 481 7.91 -20.95 -5.73
C LEU A 481 7.45 -20.18 -6.97
N LEU A 482 6.80 -19.03 -6.79
CA LEU A 482 6.25 -18.19 -7.85
C LEU A 482 7.19 -17.03 -8.22
N MET A 483 7.88 -16.46 -7.24
CA MET A 483 8.95 -15.46 -7.38
C MET A 483 10.31 -16.11 -7.65
#